data_AF-A0A518FVX9-F1
#
_entry.id   AF-A0A518FVX9-F1
#
_cell.length_a   1.000
_cell.length_b   1.000
_cell.length_c   1.000
_cell.angle_alpha   90.00
_cell.angle_beta   90.00
_cell.angle_gamma   90.00
#
_symmetry.space_group_name_H-M   'P 1'
#
loop_
_entity.id
_entity.type
_entity.pdbx_description
1 polymer ?
#
loop_
_entity_poly.entity_id
_entity_poly.type
_entity_poly.pdbx_seq_one_letter_code
_entity_poly.pdbx_strand_id
1 'polypeptide(L)'
;MKLLLTILLIAFVVLFLVNMILGRIWGFYQPLKWTSGGETTFVSELAILVFISSCLLGVIWDSEISAVCVIFALPAAMISYISEGRARKRFLLKEAELYEANKKEHPGIFDTLPPERLDDFDDEVFDLYDAGIATYLGTISREDLKILIDRFELDGEQGPNDIFVFHEMVELAKEAGISDELESLLFQALEKRDYLYLRWIPRLSRLN
;
A
#
# COMPACT_ATOMS: atom_id res chain seq x y z
N MET A 1 -23.52 -7.90 -39.21
CA MET A 1 -22.69 -7.03 -38.35
C MET A 1 -22.78 -7.37 -36.87
N LYS A 2 -23.98 -7.36 -36.24
CA LYS A 2 -24.13 -7.68 -34.81
C LYS A 2 -23.52 -9.04 -34.42
N LEU A 3 -23.83 -10.12 -35.16
CA LEU A 3 -23.30 -11.47 -34.88
C LEU A 3 -21.77 -11.57 -34.96
N LEU A 4 -21.15 -10.95 -35.97
CA LEU A 4 -19.69 -10.93 -36.12
C LEU A 4 -19.02 -10.18 -34.97
N LEU A 5 -19.59 -9.04 -34.57
CA LEU A 5 -19.12 -8.27 -33.42
C LEU A 5 -19.23 -9.08 -32.13
N THR A 6 -20.34 -9.81 -31.93
CA THR A 6 -20.54 -10.71 -30.78
C THR A 6 -19.49 -11.83 -30.73
N ILE A 7 -19.20 -12.47 -31.87
CA ILE A 7 -18.19 -13.55 -31.93
C ILE A 7 -16.79 -13.00 -31.62
N LEU A 8 -16.42 -11.86 -32.20
CA LEU A 8 -15.11 -11.24 -31.97
C LEU A 8 -14.90 -10.86 -30.50
N LEU A 9 -15.96 -10.36 -29.87
CA LEU A 9 -15.97 -9.91 -28.49
C LEU A 9 -15.96 -11.08 -27.49
N ILE A 10 -16.72 -12.16 -27.75
CA ILE A 10 -16.64 -13.39 -26.97
C ILE A 10 -15.24 -14.02 -27.11
N ALA A 11 -14.71 -14.08 -28.34
CA ALA A 11 -13.36 -14.57 -28.57
C ALA A 11 -12.31 -13.73 -27.83
N PHE A 12 -12.46 -12.40 -27.82
CA PHE A 12 -11.61 -11.50 -27.06
C PHE A 12 -11.67 -11.81 -25.55
N VAL A 13 -12.87 -11.90 -24.98
CA VAL A 13 -13.07 -12.23 -23.55
C VAL A 13 -12.47 -13.60 -23.21
N VAL A 14 -12.71 -14.62 -24.03
CA VAL A 14 -12.19 -15.98 -23.82
C VAL A 14 -10.67 -16.01 -23.91
N LEU A 15 -10.07 -15.36 -24.92
CA LEU A 15 -8.62 -15.30 -25.08
C LEU A 15 -7.96 -14.58 -23.91
N PHE A 16 -8.55 -13.49 -23.42
CA PHE A 16 -8.08 -12.79 -22.23
C PHE A 16 -8.21 -13.67 -20.98
N LEU A 17 -9.31 -14.41 -20.83
CA LEU A 17 -9.51 -15.31 -19.70
C LEU A 17 -8.51 -16.48 -19.69
N VAL A 18 -8.22 -17.05 -20.86
CA VAL A 18 -7.16 -18.05 -21.03
C VAL A 18 -5.79 -17.45 -20.71
N ASN A 19 -5.48 -16.25 -21.21
CA ASN A 19 -4.22 -15.56 -20.91
C ASN A 19 -4.08 -15.29 -19.40
N MET A 20 -5.15 -14.89 -18.71
CA MET A 20 -5.14 -14.72 -17.26
C MET A 20 -4.90 -16.01 -16.50
N ILE A 21 -5.55 -17.12 -16.91
CA ILE A 21 -5.33 -18.44 -16.30
C ILE A 21 -3.88 -18.89 -16.50
N LEU A 22 -3.35 -18.76 -17.72
CA LEU A 22 -1.95 -19.08 -18.01
C LEU A 22 -0.99 -18.15 -17.27
N GLY A 23 -1.32 -16.86 -17.19
CA GLY A 23 -0.63 -15.84 -16.41
C GLY A 23 -0.50 -16.22 -14.93
N ARG A 24 -1.58 -16.76 -14.38
CA ARG A 24 -1.66 -17.28 -13.02
C ARG A 24 -0.85 -18.57 -12.82
N ILE A 25 -0.85 -19.49 -13.79
CA ILE A 25 -0.12 -20.77 -13.70
C ILE A 25 1.39 -20.55 -13.87
N TRP A 26 1.81 -19.70 -14.81
CA TRP A 26 3.21 -19.47 -15.16
C TRP A 26 3.87 -18.32 -14.39
N GLY A 27 3.07 -17.56 -13.64
CA GLY A 27 3.60 -16.66 -12.64
C GLY A 27 4.06 -15.31 -13.15
N PHE A 28 3.42 -14.77 -14.19
CA PHE A 28 3.58 -13.38 -14.60
C PHE A 28 2.89 -12.45 -13.57
N TYR A 29 3.47 -12.38 -12.37
CA TYR A 29 3.00 -11.58 -11.24
C TYR A 29 3.86 -10.33 -11.08
N GLN A 30 4.09 -9.59 -12.16
CA GLN A 30 4.70 -8.28 -11.98
C GLN A 30 3.69 -7.40 -11.22
N PRO A 31 4.04 -6.88 -10.03
CA PRO A 31 3.19 -5.94 -9.34
C PRO A 31 3.09 -4.70 -10.21
N LEU A 32 1.86 -4.25 -10.44
CA LEU A 32 1.58 -3.00 -11.11
C LEU A 32 1.25 -2.00 -10.01
N LYS A 33 2.10 -0.98 -9.86
CA LYS A 33 1.88 0.09 -8.89
C LYS A 33 0.82 1.03 -9.44
N TRP A 34 -0.30 1.15 -8.73
CA TRP A 34 -1.23 2.25 -8.99
C TRP A 34 -0.62 3.55 -8.47
N THR A 35 -1.00 4.67 -9.07
CA THR A 35 -0.52 6.02 -8.70
C THR A 35 -0.83 6.38 -7.24
N SER A 36 -1.76 5.68 -6.59
CA SER A 36 -2.14 5.85 -5.19
C SER A 36 -1.44 4.88 -4.22
N GLY A 37 -0.37 4.21 -4.64
CA GLY A 37 0.38 3.30 -3.75
C GLY A 37 -0.26 1.93 -3.51
N GLY A 38 -1.30 1.58 -4.28
CA GLY A 38 -1.89 0.24 -4.24
C GLY A 38 -1.08 -0.74 -5.10
N GLU A 39 -0.60 -1.83 -4.50
CA GLU A 39 -0.05 -2.95 -5.27
C GLU A 39 -1.19 -3.81 -5.84
N THR A 40 -1.40 -3.73 -7.15
CA THR A 40 -2.28 -4.67 -7.87
C THR A 40 -1.43 -5.72 -8.57
N THR A 41 -2.06 -6.81 -8.99
CA THR A 41 -1.42 -7.75 -9.91
C THR A 41 -1.98 -7.52 -11.30
N PHE A 42 -1.14 -7.60 -12.34
CA PHE A 42 -1.60 -7.56 -13.73
C PHE A 42 -2.75 -8.54 -14.01
N VAL A 43 -2.70 -9.73 -13.38
CA VAL A 43 -3.79 -10.72 -13.44
C VAL A 43 -5.09 -10.21 -12.83
N SER A 44 -5.04 -9.44 -11.73
CA SER A 44 -6.23 -8.80 -11.15
C SER A 44 -6.79 -7.72 -12.06
N GLU A 45 -5.93 -6.85 -12.62
CA GLU A 45 -6.38 -5.77 -13.52
C GLU A 45 -7.05 -6.30 -14.78
N LEU A 46 -6.45 -7.33 -15.40
CA LEU A 46 -7.07 -8.00 -16.54
C LEU A 46 -8.41 -8.64 -16.16
N ALA A 47 -8.51 -9.17 -14.94
CA ALA A 47 -9.74 -9.81 -14.47
C ALA A 47 -10.83 -8.78 -14.20
N ILE A 48 -10.48 -7.62 -13.64
CA ILE A 48 -11.39 -6.46 -13.49
C ILE A 48 -11.83 -5.98 -14.87
N LEU A 49 -10.93 -5.86 -15.85
CA LEU A 49 -11.27 -5.47 -17.21
C LEU A 49 -12.27 -6.45 -17.85
N VAL A 50 -12.04 -7.76 -17.72
CA VAL A 50 -12.95 -8.80 -18.23
C VAL A 50 -14.30 -8.76 -17.51
N PHE A 51 -14.30 -8.54 -16.20
CA PHE A 51 -15.53 -8.38 -15.41
C PHE A 51 -16.35 -7.18 -15.90
N ILE A 52 -15.74 -5.98 -15.94
CA ILE A 52 -16.39 -4.74 -16.38
C ILE A 52 -16.90 -4.89 -17.82
N SER A 53 -16.06 -5.42 -18.72
CA SER A 53 -16.44 -5.64 -20.12
C SER A 53 -17.64 -6.59 -20.20
N SER A 54 -17.61 -7.72 -19.48
CA SER A 54 -18.71 -8.68 -19.48
C SER A 54 -20.02 -8.06 -18.94
N CYS A 55 -19.94 -7.28 -17.87
CA CYS A 55 -21.11 -6.57 -17.32
C CYS A 55 -21.68 -5.54 -18.31
N LEU A 56 -20.83 -4.71 -18.92
CA LEU A 56 -21.26 -3.71 -19.90
C LEU A 56 -21.92 -4.37 -21.12
N LEU A 57 -21.38 -5.50 -21.58
CA LEU A 57 -21.95 -6.26 -22.68
C LEU A 57 -23.32 -6.86 -22.33
N GLY A 58 -23.47 -7.36 -21.11
CA GLY A 58 -24.76 -7.85 -20.61
C GLY A 58 -25.82 -6.76 -20.47
N VAL A 59 -25.43 -5.50 -20.27
CA VAL A 59 -26.35 -4.34 -20.21
C VAL A 59 -26.70 -3.82 -21.61
N ILE A 60 -25.75 -3.81 -22.55
CA ILE A 60 -25.94 -3.28 -23.92
C ILE A 60 -26.75 -4.25 -24.79
N TRP A 61 -26.64 -5.56 -24.54
CA TRP A 61 -27.33 -6.59 -25.32
C TRP A 61 -28.60 -7.09 -24.62
N ASP A 62 -29.61 -7.45 -25.41
CA ASP A 62 -30.88 -8.02 -24.91
C ASP A 62 -30.67 -9.25 -24.00
N SER A 63 -31.72 -9.57 -23.23
CA SER A 63 -31.74 -10.56 -22.14
C SER A 63 -31.11 -11.93 -22.46
N GLU A 64 -31.08 -12.36 -23.72
CA GLU A 64 -30.58 -13.68 -24.14
C GLU A 64 -29.07 -13.87 -23.97
N ILE A 65 -28.25 -12.80 -24.07
CA ILE A 65 -26.78 -12.89 -23.94
C ILE A 65 -26.31 -12.58 -22.51
N SER A 66 -27.18 -11.97 -21.70
CA SER A 66 -26.86 -11.57 -20.32
C SER A 66 -26.36 -12.75 -19.46
N ALA A 67 -26.94 -13.94 -19.61
CA ALA A 67 -26.53 -15.14 -18.89
C ALA A 67 -25.10 -15.58 -19.27
N VAL A 68 -24.73 -15.48 -20.55
CA VAL A 68 -23.38 -15.79 -21.03
C VAL A 68 -22.36 -14.79 -20.49
N CYS A 69 -22.72 -13.51 -20.43
CA CYS A 69 -21.89 -12.47 -19.82
C CYS A 69 -21.62 -12.73 -18.33
N VAL A 70 -22.62 -13.19 -17.57
CA VAL A 70 -22.46 -13.55 -16.15
C VAL A 70 -21.49 -14.72 -15.97
N ILE A 71 -21.51 -15.71 -16.87
CA ILE A 71 -20.60 -16.86 -16.85
C ILE A 71 -19.13 -16.43 -16.98
N PHE A 72 -18.85 -15.32 -17.66
CA PHE A 72 -17.49 -14.77 -17.76
C PHE A 72 -17.16 -13.80 -16.62
N ALA A 73 -18.12 -12.99 -16.19
CA ALA A 73 -17.95 -12.01 -15.14
C ALA A 73 -17.59 -12.66 -13.78
N LEU A 74 -18.34 -13.70 -13.37
CA LEU A 74 -18.15 -14.31 -12.05
C LEU A 74 -16.76 -14.97 -11.88
N PRO A 75 -16.26 -15.79 -12.80
CA PRO A 75 -14.90 -16.33 -12.71
C PRO A 75 -13.84 -15.23 -12.74
N ALA A 76 -14.03 -14.17 -13.54
CA ALA A 76 -13.08 -13.05 -13.57
C ALA A 76 -13.01 -12.33 -12.20
N ALA A 77 -14.15 -11.99 -11.61
CA ALA A 77 -14.21 -11.41 -10.26
C ALA A 77 -13.54 -12.31 -9.21
N MET A 78 -13.80 -13.62 -9.26
CA MET A 78 -13.17 -14.60 -8.37
C MET A 78 -11.65 -14.69 -8.57
N ILE A 79 -11.16 -14.63 -9.82
CA ILE A 79 -9.73 -14.63 -10.13
C ILE A 79 -9.06 -13.38 -9.55
N SER A 80 -9.65 -12.21 -9.75
CA SER A 80 -9.18 -10.93 -9.20
C SER A 80 -9.05 -11.00 -7.68
N TYR A 81 -10.14 -11.37 -6.99
CA TYR A 81 -10.16 -11.48 -5.52
C TYR A 81 -9.08 -12.43 -4.97
N ILE A 82 -8.92 -13.61 -5.57
CA ILE A 82 -7.91 -14.58 -5.12
C ILE A 82 -6.48 -14.09 -5.43
N SER A 83 -6.28 -13.43 -6.57
CA SER A 83 -4.97 -12.91 -6.97
C SER A 83 -4.51 -11.82 -6.00
N GLU A 84 -5.39 -10.88 -5.66
CA GLU A 84 -5.13 -9.82 -4.69
C GLU A 84 -4.89 -10.37 -3.30
N GLY A 85 -5.71 -11.30 -2.82
CA GLY A 85 -5.52 -11.93 -1.50
C GLY A 85 -4.15 -12.61 -1.37
N ARG A 86 -3.67 -13.27 -2.44
CA ARG A 86 -2.33 -13.88 -2.46
C ARG A 86 -1.21 -12.85 -2.58
N ALA A 87 -1.40 -11.80 -3.37
CA ALA A 87 -0.43 -10.71 -3.48
C ALA A 87 -0.24 -10.04 -2.12
N ARG A 88 -1.34 -9.66 -1.46
CA ARG A 88 -1.36 -9.11 -0.10
C ARG A 88 -0.67 -10.03 0.89
N LYS A 89 -0.96 -11.35 0.86
CA LYS A 89 -0.27 -12.30 1.74
C LYS A 89 1.24 -12.32 1.52
N ARG A 90 1.71 -12.27 0.26
CA ARG A 90 3.15 -12.24 -0.06
C ARG A 90 3.79 -10.92 0.36
N PHE A 91 3.10 -9.80 0.16
CA PHE A 91 3.54 -8.49 0.61
C PHE A 91 3.73 -8.49 2.13
N LEU A 92 2.72 -8.92 2.89
CA LEU A 92 2.79 -9.03 4.35
C LEU A 92 3.90 -9.98 4.83
N LEU A 93 4.14 -11.09 4.12
CA LEU A 93 5.25 -11.99 4.43
C LEU A 93 6.61 -11.31 4.23
N LYS A 94 6.79 -10.58 3.12
CA LYS A 94 8.03 -9.83 2.87
C LYS A 94 8.24 -8.70 3.88
N GLU A 95 7.18 -7.98 4.24
CA GLU A 95 7.25 -6.96 5.29
C GLU A 95 7.65 -7.58 6.63
N ALA A 96 7.07 -8.72 7.01
CA ALA A 96 7.45 -9.43 8.22
C ALA A 96 8.91 -9.92 8.18
N GLU A 97 9.38 -10.44 7.04
CA GLU A 97 10.79 -10.83 6.85
C GLU A 97 11.75 -9.64 6.98
N LEU A 98 11.41 -8.49 6.38
CA LEU A 98 12.18 -7.25 6.51
C LEU A 98 12.16 -6.72 7.94
N TYR A 99 11.00 -6.73 8.59
CA TYR A 99 10.85 -6.32 9.98
C TYR A 99 11.75 -7.17 10.89
N GLU A 100 11.69 -8.49 10.79
CA GLU A 100 12.53 -9.39 11.60
C GLU A 100 14.03 -9.29 11.28
N ALA A 101 14.39 -8.93 10.05
CA ALA A 101 15.78 -8.67 9.69
C ALA A 101 16.28 -7.36 10.30
N ASN A 102 15.54 -6.26 10.09
CA ASN A 102 15.94 -4.92 10.51
C ASN A 102 15.84 -4.71 12.03
N LYS A 103 14.88 -5.36 12.69
CA LYS A 103 14.75 -5.33 14.15
C LYS A 103 16.02 -5.80 14.85
N LYS A 104 16.78 -6.73 14.25
CA LYS A 104 18.06 -7.20 14.80
C LYS A 104 19.16 -6.13 14.76
N GLU A 105 19.07 -5.18 13.85
CA GLU A 105 20.00 -4.05 13.75
C GLU A 105 19.72 -2.97 14.82
N HIS A 106 18.51 -3.00 15.39
CA HIS A 106 18.02 -2.03 16.37
C HIS A 106 17.38 -2.73 17.60
N PRO A 107 18.16 -3.51 18.38
CA PRO A 107 17.61 -4.25 19.53
C PRO A 107 17.08 -3.30 20.61
N GLY A 108 15.99 -3.68 21.28
CA GLY A 108 15.39 -2.91 22.38
C GLY A 108 14.46 -1.77 21.94
N ILE A 109 14.61 -1.26 20.72
CA ILE A 109 13.82 -0.13 20.20
C ILE A 109 12.35 -0.50 19.97
N PHE A 110 12.11 -1.68 19.38
CA PHE A 110 10.76 -2.18 19.10
C PHE A 110 10.29 -3.22 20.13
N ASP A 111 11.02 -3.35 21.25
CA ASP A 111 10.70 -4.28 22.33
C ASP A 111 9.98 -3.58 23.50
N THR A 112 10.02 -2.24 23.55
CA THR A 112 9.35 -1.41 24.53
C THR A 112 8.13 -0.72 23.92
N LEU A 113 7.21 -0.29 24.79
CA LEU A 113 6.09 0.53 24.37
C LEU A 113 6.63 1.86 23.83
N PRO A 114 6.06 2.36 22.72
CA PRO A 114 6.50 3.63 22.18
C PRO A 114 6.16 4.77 23.16
N PRO A 115 6.96 5.85 23.18
CA PRO A 115 6.63 7.08 23.92
C PRO A 115 5.21 7.59 23.62
N GLU A 116 4.43 7.97 24.64
CA GLU A 116 3.04 8.45 24.42
C GLU A 116 2.94 9.97 24.24
N ARG A 117 3.92 10.73 24.75
CA ARG A 117 3.86 12.19 24.75
C ARG A 117 5.23 12.79 24.51
N LEU A 118 5.28 13.75 23.60
CA LEU A 118 6.50 14.50 23.31
C LEU A 118 6.99 15.32 24.52
N ASP A 119 6.05 15.85 25.31
CA ASP A 119 6.33 16.70 26.47
C ASP A 119 6.97 15.98 27.66
N ASP A 120 7.02 14.63 27.63
CA ASP A 120 7.67 13.83 28.68
C ASP A 120 9.21 13.79 28.53
N PHE A 121 9.74 14.35 27.43
CA PHE A 121 11.16 14.34 27.10
C PHE A 121 11.69 15.75 26.92
N ASP A 122 12.91 16.00 27.37
CA ASP A 122 13.63 17.29 27.19
C ASP A 122 14.53 17.29 25.94
N ASP A 123 14.53 16.20 25.16
CA ASP A 123 15.34 16.08 23.95
C ASP A 123 14.91 17.11 22.88
N GLU A 124 15.90 17.71 22.22
CA GLU A 124 15.70 18.62 21.07
C GLU A 124 15.68 17.87 19.72
N VAL A 125 16.17 16.63 19.72
CA VAL A 125 16.33 15.80 18.51
C VAL A 125 15.88 14.39 18.80
N PHE A 126 15.10 13.83 17.88
CA PHE A 126 14.53 12.49 17.97
C PHE A 126 15.01 11.64 16.82
N ASP A 127 15.26 10.36 17.09
CA ASP A 127 15.51 9.37 16.04
C ASP A 127 14.16 8.94 15.46
N LEU A 128 14.03 8.97 14.13
CA LEU A 128 12.83 8.62 13.41
C LEU A 128 13.00 7.25 12.74
N TYR A 129 12.00 6.41 12.91
CA TYR A 129 11.96 5.06 12.37
C TYR A 129 10.71 4.84 11.54
N ASP A 130 10.81 3.93 10.58
CA ASP A 130 9.68 3.26 9.96
C ASP A 130 9.36 1.99 10.75
N ALA A 131 8.37 2.08 11.64
CA ALA A 131 7.93 0.99 12.51
C ALA A 131 7.33 -0.18 11.73
N GLY A 132 6.85 0.04 10.50
CA GLY A 132 6.27 -1.03 9.67
C GLY A 132 7.29 -2.11 9.32
N ILE A 133 8.56 -1.74 9.15
CA ILE A 133 9.66 -2.66 8.80
C ILE A 133 10.90 -2.48 9.68
N ALA A 134 10.76 -1.84 10.84
CA ALA A 134 11.82 -1.60 11.82
C ALA A 134 13.09 -0.91 11.27
N THR A 135 12.95 0.05 10.35
CA THR A 135 14.09 0.72 9.70
C THR A 135 14.33 2.12 10.27
N TYR A 136 15.58 2.47 10.58
CA TYR A 136 15.95 3.85 10.91
C TYR A 136 15.92 4.75 9.66
N LEU A 137 15.21 5.88 9.74
CA LEU A 137 15.10 6.84 8.64
C LEU A 137 16.09 8.00 8.81
N GLY A 138 16.31 8.46 10.04
CA GLY A 138 17.20 9.58 10.33
C GLY A 138 16.86 10.28 11.64
N THR A 139 17.35 11.50 11.81
CA THR A 139 17.02 12.35 12.97
C THR A 139 16.19 13.55 12.56
N ILE A 140 15.28 13.95 13.44
CA ILE A 140 14.40 15.09 13.24
C ILE A 140 14.43 16.01 14.46
N SER A 141 14.13 17.29 14.26
CA SER A 141 14.04 18.26 15.35
C SER A 141 12.74 18.08 16.14
N ARG A 142 12.70 18.56 17.39
CA ARG A 142 11.48 18.63 18.19
C ARG A 142 10.39 19.46 17.51
N GLU A 143 10.76 20.55 16.85
CA GLU A 143 9.84 21.43 16.14
C GLU A 143 9.16 20.71 14.98
N ASP A 144 9.95 20.02 14.14
CA ASP A 144 9.43 19.19 13.05
C ASP A 144 8.51 18.07 13.56
N LEU A 145 8.93 17.37 14.62
CA LEU A 145 8.14 16.30 15.21
C LEU A 145 6.80 16.82 15.74
N LYS A 146 6.80 17.99 16.37
CA LYS A 146 5.58 18.62 16.87
C LYS A 146 4.61 18.92 15.72
N ILE A 147 5.10 19.43 14.59
CA ILE A 147 4.26 19.67 13.41
C ILE A 147 3.67 18.36 12.89
N LEU A 148 4.46 17.29 12.83
CA LEU A 148 3.97 15.97 12.40
C LEU A 148 2.86 15.44 13.34
N ILE A 149 3.06 15.51 14.65
CA ILE A 149 2.07 15.07 15.64
C ILE A 149 0.80 15.92 15.51
N ASP A 150 0.92 17.26 15.57
CA ASP A 150 -0.20 18.18 15.53
C ASP A 150 -1.04 18.07 14.24
N ARG A 151 -0.43 17.61 13.14
CA ARG A 151 -1.12 17.42 11.85
C ARG A 151 -1.66 16.03 11.60
N PHE A 152 -0.99 14.99 12.10
CA PHE A 152 -1.26 13.61 11.71
C PHE A 152 -1.75 12.70 12.81
N GLU A 153 -1.84 13.19 14.05
CA GLU A 153 -2.64 12.57 15.11
C GLU A 153 -4.16 12.76 14.85
N LEU A 154 -4.56 12.60 13.58
CA LEU A 154 -5.94 12.63 13.12
C LEU A 154 -6.56 11.25 13.35
N ASP A 155 -7.57 11.27 14.21
CA ASP A 155 -8.44 10.17 14.59
C ASP A 155 -7.75 9.13 15.48
N GLY A 156 -8.09 9.15 16.78
CA GLY A 156 -7.54 8.35 17.89
C GLY A 156 -7.65 6.81 17.79
N GLU A 157 -7.66 6.26 16.57
CA GLU A 157 -7.39 4.85 16.27
C GLU A 157 -5.89 4.58 16.03
N GLN A 158 -5.09 5.61 15.71
CA GLN A 158 -3.63 5.49 15.66
C GLN A 158 -3.07 5.63 17.08
N GLY A 159 -2.28 4.66 17.54
CA GLY A 159 -1.64 4.74 18.85
C GLY A 159 -0.76 6.01 18.95
N PRO A 160 -0.45 6.49 20.16
CA PRO A 160 0.08 7.85 20.41
C PRO A 160 1.48 8.17 19.82
N ASN A 161 2.09 7.26 19.04
CA ASN A 161 3.42 7.44 18.44
C ASN A 161 3.55 6.88 17.03
N ASP A 162 2.62 6.03 16.57
CA ASP A 162 2.74 5.42 15.25
C ASP A 162 1.94 6.25 14.24
N ILE A 163 2.61 7.22 13.64
CA ILE A 163 2.01 8.17 12.70
C ILE A 163 2.01 7.55 11.31
N PHE A 164 0.84 7.27 10.75
CA PHE A 164 0.74 6.85 9.35
C PHE A 164 1.00 8.02 8.41
N VAL A 165 1.94 7.86 7.46
CA VAL A 165 2.33 8.91 6.51
C VAL A 165 2.38 8.36 5.08
N PHE A 166 1.86 9.13 4.13
CA PHE A 166 1.92 8.89 2.70
C PHE A 166 2.25 10.19 1.95
N HIS A 167 2.51 10.13 0.64
CA HIS A 167 3.06 11.26 -0.13
C HIS A 167 2.28 12.58 0.07
N GLU A 168 0.97 12.54 -0.07
CA GLU A 168 0.11 13.73 0.06
C GLU A 168 0.14 14.32 1.48
N MET A 169 0.39 13.50 2.51
CA MET A 169 0.59 14.02 3.87
C MET A 169 1.90 14.80 3.98
N VAL A 170 2.97 14.37 3.33
CA VAL A 170 4.25 15.10 3.36
C VAL A 170 4.09 16.50 2.76
N GLU A 171 3.32 16.63 1.68
CA GLU A 171 2.98 17.93 1.09
C GLU A 171 2.21 18.82 2.09
N LEU A 172 1.23 18.27 2.81
CA LEU A 172 0.49 18.99 3.85
C LEU A 172 1.37 19.39 5.05
N ALA A 173 2.32 18.53 5.46
CA ALA A 173 3.30 18.89 6.46
C ALA A 173 4.19 20.03 6.00
N LYS A 174 4.56 20.04 4.70
CA LYS A 174 5.38 21.11 4.13
C LYS A 174 4.68 22.45 4.20
N GLU A 175 3.40 22.49 3.86
CA GLU A 175 2.57 23.69 4.02
C GLU A 175 2.46 24.14 5.49
N ALA A 176 2.53 23.19 6.44
CA ALA A 176 2.54 23.46 7.86
C ALA A 176 3.90 23.92 8.42
N GLY A 177 4.96 23.87 7.61
CA GLY A 177 6.26 24.44 7.94
C GLY A 177 7.33 23.44 8.41
N ILE A 178 7.22 22.15 8.06
CA ILE A 178 8.36 21.24 8.29
C ILE A 178 9.60 21.66 7.50
N SER A 179 10.76 21.31 8.05
CA SER A 179 12.06 21.55 7.43
C SER A 179 12.23 20.88 6.06
N ASP A 180 13.06 21.47 5.19
CA ASP A 180 13.46 20.86 3.90
C ASP A 180 14.15 19.51 4.13
N GLU A 181 14.87 19.37 5.24
CA GLU A 181 15.54 18.15 5.65
C GLU A 181 14.55 17.03 5.98
N LEU A 182 13.51 17.31 6.75
CA LEU A 182 12.46 16.33 7.05
C LEU A 182 11.69 15.93 5.79
N GLU A 183 11.30 16.90 4.97
CA GLU A 183 10.62 16.65 3.70
C GLU A 183 11.42 15.71 2.81
N SER A 184 12.71 16.00 2.61
CA SER A 184 13.61 15.18 1.79
C SER A 184 13.77 13.77 2.36
N LEU A 185 13.87 13.63 3.69
CA LEU A 185 13.96 12.35 4.36
C LEU A 185 12.70 11.50 4.16
N LEU A 186 11.52 12.11 4.30
CA LEU A 186 10.23 11.41 4.13
C LEU A 186 10.00 11.01 2.67
N PHE A 187 10.29 11.89 1.70
CA PHE A 187 10.17 11.54 0.28
C PHE A 187 11.15 10.44 -0.14
N GLN A 188 12.40 10.46 0.33
CA GLN A 188 13.35 9.37 0.04
C GLN A 188 12.90 8.02 0.61
N ALA A 189 12.27 8.02 1.78
CA ALA A 189 11.68 6.83 2.36
C ALA A 189 10.44 6.35 1.56
N LEU A 190 9.61 7.29 1.13
CA LEU A 190 8.40 7.03 0.35
C LEU A 190 8.67 6.65 -1.13
N GLU A 191 9.81 7.01 -1.70
CA GLU A 191 10.22 6.49 -3.02
C GLU A 191 10.37 4.96 -2.99
N LYS A 192 10.77 4.41 -1.83
CA LYS A 192 10.94 2.98 -1.63
C LYS A 192 9.65 2.30 -1.18
N ARG A 193 8.73 3.04 -0.55
CA ARG A 193 7.51 2.51 0.06
C ARG A 193 6.33 3.43 -0.16
N ASP A 194 5.19 2.86 -0.48
CA ASP A 194 4.00 3.66 -0.79
C ASP A 194 3.41 4.39 0.45
N TYR A 195 3.74 3.91 1.66
CA TYR A 195 3.42 4.54 2.94
C TYR A 195 4.48 4.21 4.01
N LEU A 196 4.47 4.96 5.11
CA LEU A 196 5.32 4.77 6.29
C LEU A 196 4.45 4.70 7.55
N TYR A 197 4.91 3.93 8.54
CA TYR A 197 4.45 4.06 9.91
C TYR A 197 5.59 4.70 10.70
N LEU A 198 5.56 6.01 10.87
CA LEU A 198 6.60 6.74 11.56
C LEU A 198 6.52 6.48 13.05
N ARG A 199 7.66 6.19 13.68
CA ARG A 199 7.83 6.13 15.12
C ARG A 199 9.04 6.96 15.52
N TRP A 200 8.86 7.82 16.52
CA TRP A 200 9.93 8.67 17.02
C TRP A 200 10.42 8.18 18.37
N ILE A 201 11.73 8.30 18.61
CA ILE A 201 12.39 7.80 19.81
C ILE A 201 13.37 8.86 20.33
N PRO A 202 13.31 9.20 21.63
CA PRO A 202 14.28 10.11 22.23
C PRO A 202 15.67 9.46 22.24
N ARG A 203 16.72 10.22 21.94
CA ARG A 203 18.08 9.68 21.87
C ARG A 203 18.61 9.23 23.23
N LEU A 204 18.16 9.86 24.31
CA LEU A 204 18.56 9.51 25.68
C LEU A 204 18.10 8.11 26.11
N SER A 205 17.14 7.49 25.41
CA SER A 205 16.69 6.11 25.66
C SER A 205 17.76 5.04 25.44
N ARG A 206 18.91 5.38 24.84
CA ARG A 206 20.02 4.43 24.59
C ARG A 206 21.03 4.32 25.74
N LEU A 207 20.79 4.98 26.88
CA LEU A 207 21.72 5.02 28.02
C LEU A 207 21.30 4.20 29.25
N ASN A 208 20.24 3.39 29.19
CA ASN A 208 19.87 2.45 30.26
C ASN A 208 19.60 1.04 29.74
#